data_AF-A0A4Q6BYT8-F1
#
_entry.id   AF-A0A4Q6BYT8-F1
#
_cell.length_a   1.000
_cell.length_b   1.000
_cell.length_c   1.000
_cell.angle_alpha   90.00
_cell.angle_beta   90.00
_cell.angle_gamma   90.00
#
_symmetry.space_group_name_H-M   'P 1'
#
loop_
_entity.id
_entity.type
_entity.pdbx_description
1 polymer ?
#
loop_
_entity_poly.entity_id
_entity_poly.type
_entity_poly.pdbx_seq_one_letter_code
_entity_poly.pdbx_strand_id
1 'polypeptide(L)'
;MTDLKSVLKKLLVVIVGLSTLPTFSSQAVAKPKMKDSFGKDLKVYVMVGMHVDFYHSWRGDTPDDAGWGYDVKVIRSSIEKLNAATAKGLKAKAYWDFSANNWTFGEFLPKHFPEMIPLFQTRDNIDEFVAGPFNNGLNSAGTKKEFLKAIEWTMSNPDGYGLKQLFKNVGTSYRPQEMYHASNQNRWLKEAGIENLILFYAACAFDTFSPFIAPLSWEERLNPITMKTTETDEPITVLPAMSTIDLVNYVSLENLMIDMRRRQMSGEIKRNVVIHLNMDADALSWEPLVKSRTVQSLVPNTGGLQEIIDSVNKYKWADFTTPKEYLAIEKPQKT
;
A
#
# COMPACT_ATOMS: atom_id res chain seq x y z
N MET A 1 -29.23 14.56 17.78
CA MET A 1 -28.41 14.00 18.89
C MET A 1 -28.88 12.59 19.14
N THR A 2 -28.15 11.60 18.61
CA THR A 2 -28.47 10.18 18.78
C THR A 2 -28.17 9.77 20.22
N ASP A 3 -29.18 9.25 20.92
CA ASP A 3 -29.11 8.87 22.33
C ASP A 3 -27.96 7.87 22.56
N LEU A 4 -26.97 8.27 23.37
CA LEU A 4 -25.81 7.48 23.74
C LEU A 4 -26.21 6.11 24.33
N LYS A 5 -27.39 6.02 24.97
CA LYS A 5 -27.93 4.76 25.50
C LYS A 5 -28.35 3.80 24.38
N SER A 6 -28.84 4.31 23.25
CA SER A 6 -29.21 3.49 22.07
C SER A 6 -27.98 2.88 21.40
N VAL A 7 -26.88 3.64 21.30
CA VAL A 7 -25.60 3.17 20.76
C VAL A 7 -24.98 2.12 21.69
N LEU A 8 -24.97 2.37 23.00
CA LEU A 8 -24.46 1.42 24.00
C LEU A 8 -25.26 0.11 24.03
N LYS A 9 -26.60 0.17 23.88
CA LYS A 9 -27.46 -1.01 23.87
C LYS A 9 -27.24 -1.85 22.60
N LYS A 10 -27.00 -1.22 21.44
CA LYS A 10 -26.63 -1.92 20.20
C LYS A 10 -25.23 -2.54 20.28
N LEU A 11 -24.26 -1.87 20.89
CA LEU A 11 -22.93 -2.44 21.15
C LEU A 11 -22.99 -3.64 22.10
N LEU A 12 -23.81 -3.57 23.15
CA LEU A 12 -23.98 -4.67 24.11
C LEU A 12 -24.57 -5.92 23.45
N VAL A 13 -25.51 -5.75 22.51
CA VAL A 13 -26.09 -6.87 21.74
C VAL A 13 -25.06 -7.49 20.78
N VAL A 14 -24.15 -6.69 20.20
CA VAL A 14 -23.04 -7.22 19.39
C VAL A 14 -22.03 -7.99 20.26
N ILE A 15 -21.67 -7.47 21.44
CA ILE A 15 -20.74 -8.10 22.37
C ILE A 15 -21.31 -9.42 22.93
N VAL A 16 -22.61 -9.45 23.26
CA VAL A 16 -23.27 -10.68 23.75
C VAL A 16 -23.49 -11.68 22.60
N GLY A 17 -23.78 -11.22 21.38
CA GLY A 17 -23.86 -12.11 20.20
C GLY A 17 -22.52 -12.75 19.81
N LEU A 18 -21.41 -12.05 20.06
CA LEU A 18 -20.03 -12.59 19.89
C LEU A 18 -19.67 -13.64 20.96
N SER A 19 -20.31 -13.61 22.14
CA SER A 19 -20.08 -14.60 23.21
C SER A 19 -20.74 -15.96 22.96
N THR A 20 -21.61 -16.07 21.95
CA THR A 20 -22.28 -17.32 21.55
C THR A 20 -21.73 -17.94 20.27
N LEU A 21 -20.71 -17.33 19.65
CA LEU A 21 -19.94 -18.01 18.62
C LEU A 21 -19.11 -19.12 19.28
N PRO A 22 -18.99 -20.30 18.66
CA PRO A 22 -18.12 -21.34 19.19
C PRO A 22 -16.74 -20.72 19.36
N THR A 23 -16.24 -20.73 20.60
CA THR A 23 -14.84 -20.45 20.86
C THR A 23 -14.03 -21.28 19.88
N PHE A 24 -13.40 -20.64 18.90
CA PHE A 24 -12.30 -21.26 18.18
C PHE A 24 -11.27 -21.57 19.26
N SER A 25 -11.36 -22.78 19.78
CA SER A 25 -10.31 -23.44 20.53
C SER A 25 -9.07 -23.23 19.68
N SER A 26 -8.21 -22.31 20.12
CA SER A 26 -6.83 -22.29 19.68
C SER A 26 -6.33 -23.68 20.05
N GLN A 27 -6.27 -24.58 19.08
CA GLN A 27 -5.49 -25.79 19.24
C GLN A 27 -4.13 -25.29 19.70
N ALA A 28 -3.78 -25.66 20.94
CA ALA A 28 -2.51 -25.33 21.53
C ALA A 28 -1.46 -26.06 20.68
N VAL A 29 -1.02 -25.40 19.61
CA VAL A 29 0.14 -25.82 18.84
C VAL A 29 1.29 -25.82 19.84
N ALA A 30 1.79 -27.01 20.15
CA ALA A 30 2.88 -27.21 21.08
C ALA A 30 4.00 -26.22 20.74
N LYS A 31 4.38 -25.38 21.72
CA LYS A 31 5.49 -24.44 21.57
C LYS A 31 6.73 -25.25 21.19
N PRO A 32 7.29 -25.11 19.97
CA PRO A 32 8.51 -25.80 19.62
C PRO A 32 9.60 -25.36 20.60
N LYS A 33 10.35 -26.31 21.15
CA LYS A 33 11.57 -26.00 21.91
C LYS A 33 12.52 -25.28 20.95
N MET A 34 12.66 -23.97 21.12
CA MET A 34 13.59 -23.12 20.35
C MET A 34 15.03 -23.60 20.58
N LYS A 35 15.57 -24.38 19.64
CA LYS A 35 17.02 -24.53 19.46
C LYS A 35 17.50 -23.30 18.69
N ASP A 36 18.58 -22.69 19.16
CA ASP A 36 19.36 -21.60 18.54
C ASP A 36 18.53 -20.65 17.66
N SER A 37 18.11 -19.53 18.24
CA SER A 37 17.24 -18.51 17.66
C SER A 37 17.54 -18.13 16.20
N PHE A 38 17.04 -18.93 15.26
CA PHE A 38 16.98 -18.59 13.85
C PHE A 38 16.21 -17.27 13.70
N GLY A 39 16.64 -16.43 12.76
CA GLY A 39 15.92 -15.21 12.42
C GLY A 39 16.07 -14.02 13.38
N LYS A 40 17.02 -14.04 14.34
CA LYS A 40 17.26 -12.89 15.24
C LYS A 40 17.47 -11.58 14.49
N ASP A 41 18.24 -11.63 13.40
CA ASP A 41 18.62 -10.46 12.59
C ASP A 41 17.63 -10.16 11.46
N LEU A 42 16.66 -11.05 11.21
CA LEU A 42 15.61 -10.81 10.23
C LEU A 42 14.63 -9.78 10.76
N LYS A 43 14.06 -8.98 9.84
CA LYS A 43 13.04 -7.98 10.11
C LYS A 43 11.72 -8.30 9.41
N VAL A 44 10.66 -7.71 9.94
CA VAL A 44 9.36 -7.61 9.28
C VAL A 44 9.17 -6.15 8.88
N TYR A 45 9.21 -5.87 7.59
CA TYR A 45 9.00 -4.53 7.06
C TYR A 45 7.51 -4.29 6.78
N VAL A 46 7.12 -3.02 6.83
CA VAL A 46 5.83 -2.55 6.36
C VAL A 46 6.07 -1.49 5.29
N MET A 47 5.46 -1.71 4.13
CA MET A 47 5.46 -0.76 3.03
C MET A 47 4.04 -0.24 2.87
N VAL A 48 3.86 1.08 2.94
CA VAL A 48 2.54 1.73 2.83
C VAL A 48 2.50 2.50 1.52
N GLY A 49 1.68 2.03 0.60
CA GLY A 49 1.42 2.63 -0.70
C GLY A 49 0.10 3.36 -0.73
N MET A 50 0.14 4.61 -1.16
CA MET A 50 -1.04 5.45 -1.33
C MET A 50 -1.18 5.79 -2.82
N HIS A 51 -2.21 5.23 -3.44
CA HIS A 51 -2.52 5.44 -4.84
C HIS A 51 -3.27 6.76 -5.03
N VAL A 52 -2.59 7.77 -5.56
CA VAL A 52 -3.13 9.11 -5.75
C VAL A 52 -3.68 9.26 -7.16
N ASP A 53 -4.97 9.57 -7.22
CA ASP A 53 -5.71 9.83 -8.45
C ASP A 53 -6.85 10.79 -8.11
N PHE A 54 -6.95 11.92 -8.82
CA PHE A 54 -8.04 12.88 -8.65
C PHE A 54 -9.06 12.83 -9.79
N TYR A 55 -8.90 11.90 -10.74
CA TYR A 55 -9.80 11.71 -11.86
C TYR A 55 -10.54 10.38 -11.72
N HIS A 56 -11.77 10.41 -11.23
CA HIS A 56 -12.46 9.22 -10.77
C HIS A 56 -13.35 8.58 -11.83
N SER A 57 -13.41 7.25 -11.82
CA SER A 57 -14.32 6.47 -12.67
C SER A 57 -15.75 6.37 -12.10
N TRP A 58 -15.91 6.48 -10.78
CA TRP A 58 -17.17 6.19 -10.07
C TRP A 58 -17.70 7.34 -9.19
N ARG A 59 -16.88 8.37 -8.96
CA ARG A 59 -17.20 9.60 -8.22
C ARG A 59 -17.10 10.79 -9.19
N GLY A 60 -17.75 11.92 -8.90
CA GLY A 60 -17.66 13.10 -9.76
C GLY A 60 -16.28 13.77 -9.69
N ASP A 61 -15.86 14.46 -10.74
CA ASP A 61 -14.58 15.20 -10.78
C ASP A 61 -14.75 16.67 -10.35
N THR A 62 -15.40 16.88 -9.20
CA THR A 62 -15.72 18.22 -8.68
C THR A 62 -14.76 18.67 -7.56
N PRO A 63 -14.50 19.99 -7.44
CA PRO A 63 -13.66 20.59 -6.39
C PRO A 63 -14.33 20.59 -5.00
N ASP A 64 -15.11 19.57 -4.66
CA ASP A 64 -15.88 19.46 -3.43
C ASP A 64 -15.84 18.04 -2.86
N ASP A 65 -16.57 17.80 -1.78
CA ASP A 65 -16.59 16.50 -1.10
C ASP A 65 -17.30 15.39 -1.90
N ALA A 66 -17.98 15.74 -2.98
CA ALA A 66 -18.54 14.77 -3.92
C ALA A 66 -17.53 14.34 -4.99
N GLY A 67 -16.33 14.94 -5.02
CA GLY A 67 -15.23 14.63 -5.91
C GLY A 67 -13.87 14.68 -5.23
N TRP A 68 -12.86 15.23 -5.91
CA TRP A 68 -11.46 15.23 -5.45
C TRP A 68 -11.16 16.20 -4.30
N GLY A 69 -12.13 17.03 -3.90
CA GLY A 69 -12.01 17.83 -2.68
C GLY A 69 -11.92 16.99 -1.41
N TYR A 70 -12.57 15.81 -1.40
CA TYR A 70 -12.45 14.86 -0.30
C TYR A 70 -11.06 14.21 -0.25
N ASP A 71 -10.51 13.82 -1.40
CA ASP A 71 -9.21 13.17 -1.50
C ASP A 71 -8.11 14.07 -0.95
N VAL A 72 -8.16 15.36 -1.29
CA VAL A 72 -7.24 16.37 -0.78
C VAL A 72 -7.29 16.44 0.75
N LYS A 73 -8.46 16.26 1.38
CA LYS A 73 -8.58 16.22 2.85
C LYS A 73 -7.87 15.00 3.43
N VAL A 74 -8.10 13.81 2.86
CA VAL A 74 -7.51 12.56 3.34
C VAL A 74 -6.00 12.56 3.12
N ILE A 75 -5.54 12.89 1.91
CA ILE A 75 -4.11 12.95 1.57
C ILE A 75 -3.38 13.97 2.44
N ARG A 76 -3.92 15.19 2.59
CA ARG A 76 -3.32 16.21 3.47
C ARG A 76 -3.19 15.65 4.89
N SER A 77 -4.24 15.04 5.41
CA SER A 77 -4.22 14.46 6.76
C SER A 77 -3.22 13.31 6.89
N SER A 78 -3.08 12.46 5.87
CA SER A 78 -2.08 11.39 5.81
C SER A 78 -0.65 11.95 5.87
N ILE A 79 -0.32 12.96 5.05
CA ILE A 79 1.00 13.61 5.08
C ILE A 79 1.26 14.28 6.44
N GLU A 80 0.28 14.98 6.99
CA GLU A 80 0.38 15.61 8.31
C GLU A 80 0.65 14.58 9.42
N LYS A 81 -0.04 13.42 9.40
CA LYS A 81 0.20 12.32 10.36
C LYS A 81 1.62 11.76 10.22
N LEU A 82 2.09 11.51 8.99
CA LEU A 82 3.45 11.03 8.71
C LEU A 82 4.52 12.03 9.19
N ASN A 83 4.31 13.33 8.92
CA ASN A 83 5.20 14.40 9.37
C ASN A 83 5.20 14.54 10.89
N ALA A 84 4.02 14.50 11.53
CA ALA A 84 3.91 14.56 12.99
C ALA A 84 4.58 13.37 13.68
N ALA A 85 4.49 12.16 13.10
CA ALA A 85 5.20 10.98 13.59
C ALA A 85 6.72 11.15 13.45
N THR A 86 7.19 11.59 12.28
CA THR A 86 8.61 11.87 12.02
C THR A 86 9.17 12.91 13.00
N ALA A 87 8.43 14.00 13.24
CA ALA A 87 8.82 15.06 14.18
C ALA A 87 8.92 14.58 15.63
N LYS A 88 8.20 13.51 16.00
CA LYS A 88 8.30 12.83 17.31
C LYS A 88 9.44 11.81 17.38
N GLY A 89 10.23 11.67 16.32
CA GLY A 89 11.28 10.66 16.22
C GLY A 89 10.77 9.24 15.95
N LEU A 90 9.51 9.08 15.56
CA LEU A 90 8.96 7.80 15.13
C LEU A 90 9.35 7.52 13.68
N LYS A 91 9.51 6.26 13.34
CA LYS A 91 9.65 5.79 11.97
C LYS A 91 8.30 5.95 11.27
N ALA A 92 8.26 6.68 10.17
CA ALA A 92 7.06 6.83 9.36
C ALA A 92 7.46 7.10 7.91
N LYS A 93 7.12 6.17 7.03
CA LYS A 93 7.34 6.30 5.58
C LYS A 93 6.14 5.76 4.81
N ALA A 94 5.96 6.30 3.62
CA ALA A 94 5.06 5.77 2.61
C ALA A 94 5.75 5.81 1.24
N TYR A 95 5.10 5.24 0.25
CA TYR A 95 5.31 5.63 -1.13
C TYR A 95 3.99 6.10 -1.74
N TRP A 96 4.10 7.01 -2.70
CA TRP A 96 2.98 7.67 -3.35
C TRP A 96 3.03 7.29 -4.82
N ASP A 97 2.10 6.46 -5.26
CA ASP A 97 1.97 6.13 -6.67
C ASP A 97 0.90 6.98 -7.32
N PHE A 98 1.23 7.64 -8.45
CA PHE A 98 0.33 8.59 -9.10
C PHE A 98 -0.18 8.01 -10.41
N SER A 99 -1.49 7.78 -10.52
CA SER A 99 -2.18 7.78 -11.80
C SER A 99 -2.77 9.17 -12.04
N ALA A 100 -3.02 9.48 -13.31
CA ALA A 100 -3.67 10.73 -13.72
C ALA A 100 -2.84 12.01 -13.52
N ASN A 101 -1.49 11.96 -13.60
CA ASN A 101 -0.63 13.16 -13.56
C ASN A 101 -1.14 14.33 -14.42
N ASN A 102 -1.69 14.04 -15.61
CA ASN A 102 -2.30 15.04 -16.49
C ASN A 102 -3.37 15.87 -15.79
N TRP A 103 -4.23 15.22 -15.02
CA TRP A 103 -5.32 15.85 -14.29
C TRP A 103 -4.84 16.33 -12.92
N THR A 104 -4.26 15.44 -12.12
CA THR A 104 -3.79 15.71 -10.75
C THR A 104 -2.83 16.90 -10.70
N PHE A 105 -1.74 16.86 -11.48
CA PHE A 105 -0.70 17.90 -11.46
C PHE A 105 -0.80 18.90 -12.60
N GLY A 106 -1.44 18.54 -13.72
CA GLY A 106 -1.62 19.46 -14.84
C GLY A 106 -2.81 20.41 -14.68
N GLU A 107 -3.85 20.02 -13.97
CA GLU A 107 -5.09 20.81 -13.90
C GLU A 107 -5.62 21.04 -12.47
N PHE A 108 -5.92 19.98 -11.73
CA PHE A 108 -6.69 20.06 -10.49
C PHE A 108 -5.90 20.71 -9.35
N LEU A 109 -4.72 20.18 -8.99
CA LEU A 109 -3.93 20.75 -7.91
C LEU A 109 -3.50 22.19 -8.20
N PRO A 110 -2.87 22.53 -9.34
CA PRO A 110 -2.40 23.89 -9.56
C PRO A 110 -3.50 24.94 -9.49
N LYS A 111 -4.72 24.59 -9.92
CA LYS A 111 -5.85 25.52 -9.99
C LYS A 111 -6.58 25.68 -8.66
N HIS A 112 -6.69 24.62 -7.88
CA HIS A 112 -7.61 24.59 -6.74
C HIS A 112 -6.95 24.32 -5.39
N PHE A 113 -5.87 23.55 -5.35
CA PHE A 113 -5.10 23.26 -4.14
C PHE A 113 -3.59 23.25 -4.41
N PRO A 114 -3.02 24.38 -4.90
CA PRO A 114 -1.61 24.42 -5.30
C PRO A 114 -0.65 24.14 -4.14
N GLU A 115 -1.10 24.30 -2.90
CA GLU A 115 -0.33 24.00 -1.68
C GLU A 115 -0.05 22.51 -1.47
N MET A 116 -0.81 21.62 -2.12
CA MET A 116 -0.61 20.17 -1.98
C MET A 116 0.71 19.70 -2.60
N ILE A 117 1.18 20.33 -3.69
CA ILE A 117 2.46 19.96 -4.33
C ILE A 117 3.64 20.21 -3.36
N PRO A 118 3.81 21.42 -2.79
CA PRO A 118 4.79 21.65 -1.72
C PRO A 118 4.63 20.72 -0.52
N LEU A 119 3.40 20.35 -0.17
CA LEU A 119 3.15 19.44 0.95
C LEU A 119 3.74 18.04 0.68
N PHE A 120 3.51 17.46 -0.51
CA PHE A 120 4.18 16.23 -0.93
C PHE A 120 5.71 16.37 -0.88
N GLN A 121 6.24 17.49 -1.37
CA GLN A 121 7.69 17.75 -1.38
C GLN A 121 8.32 17.80 0.02
N THR A 122 7.55 18.03 1.09
CA THR A 122 8.07 17.90 2.47
C THR A 122 8.53 16.48 2.80
N ARG A 123 8.07 15.48 2.03
CA ARG A 123 8.36 14.06 2.20
C ARG A 123 9.45 13.54 1.26
N ASP A 124 9.97 14.34 0.33
CA ASP A 124 10.89 13.92 -0.75
C ASP A 124 12.12 13.13 -0.32
N ASN A 125 12.65 13.40 0.86
CA ASN A 125 13.86 12.74 1.36
C ASN A 125 13.55 11.46 2.15
N ILE A 126 12.27 11.10 2.30
CA ILE A 126 11.82 10.02 3.20
C ILE A 126 10.89 9.05 2.46
N ASP A 127 9.92 9.57 1.70
CA ASP A 127 8.98 8.78 0.92
C ASP A 127 9.49 8.59 -0.53
N GLU A 128 8.93 7.60 -1.22
CA GLU A 128 9.20 7.33 -2.64
C GLU A 128 8.01 7.72 -3.51
N PHE A 129 8.27 8.24 -4.71
CA PHE A 129 7.25 8.58 -5.69
C PHE A 129 7.29 7.58 -6.84
N VAL A 130 6.15 6.98 -7.15
CA VAL A 130 6.03 5.82 -8.04
C VAL A 130 5.13 6.19 -9.23
N ALA A 131 5.46 5.69 -10.41
CA ALA A 131 4.71 5.99 -11.61
C ALA A 131 3.44 5.12 -11.72
N GLY A 132 2.36 5.73 -12.19
CA GLY A 132 1.19 5.08 -12.75
C GLY A 132 0.84 5.66 -14.13
N PRO A 133 -0.33 5.32 -14.70
CA PRO A 133 -0.77 5.87 -15.99
C PRO A 133 -0.93 7.38 -15.98
N PHE A 134 -0.40 8.06 -17.00
CA PHE A 134 -0.39 9.53 -17.10
C PHE A 134 -1.77 10.20 -16.97
N ASN A 135 -2.82 9.55 -17.47
CA ASN A 135 -4.17 10.13 -17.60
C ASN A 135 -5.26 9.26 -16.96
N ASN A 136 -4.88 8.40 -16.01
CA ASN A 136 -5.72 7.34 -15.46
C ASN A 136 -6.18 6.26 -16.45
N GLY A 137 -5.56 6.19 -17.63
CA GLY A 137 -5.94 5.23 -18.65
C GLY A 137 -5.61 3.78 -18.26
N LEU A 138 -6.43 2.85 -18.75
CA LEU A 138 -6.13 1.42 -18.73
C LEU A 138 -5.00 1.12 -19.73
N ASN A 139 -3.76 1.45 -19.35
CA ASN A 139 -2.57 1.35 -20.19
C ASN A 139 -2.31 -0.07 -20.74
N SER A 140 -2.85 -1.10 -20.09
CA SER A 140 -2.86 -2.50 -20.57
C SER A 140 -3.68 -2.73 -21.84
N ALA A 141 -4.65 -1.87 -22.14
CA ALA A 141 -5.42 -1.89 -23.37
C ALA A 141 -4.84 -0.99 -24.48
N GLY A 142 -3.77 -0.24 -24.20
CA GLY A 142 -3.14 0.68 -25.15
C GLY A 142 -2.18 -0.02 -26.12
N THR A 143 -1.87 0.67 -27.21
CA THR A 143 -0.75 0.27 -28.09
C THR A 143 0.60 0.51 -27.39
N LYS A 144 1.66 -0.16 -27.87
CA LYS A 144 3.03 0.07 -27.39
C LYS A 144 3.40 1.57 -27.41
N LYS A 145 3.03 2.27 -28.50
CA LYS A 145 3.35 3.69 -28.68
C LYS A 145 2.68 4.57 -27.62
N GLU A 146 1.39 4.33 -27.37
CA GLU A 146 0.63 5.06 -26.34
C GLU A 146 1.17 4.76 -24.95
N PHE A 147 1.44 3.48 -24.65
CA PHE A 147 2.01 3.05 -23.37
C PHE A 147 3.34 3.76 -23.07
N LEU A 148 4.30 3.68 -23.99
CA LEU A 148 5.62 4.29 -23.79
C LEU A 148 5.51 5.81 -23.64
N LYS A 149 4.63 6.44 -24.43
CA LYS A 149 4.43 7.90 -24.33
C LYS A 149 3.79 8.30 -23.02
N ALA A 150 2.84 7.51 -22.50
CA ALA A 150 2.24 7.74 -21.20
C ALA A 150 3.29 7.67 -20.08
N ILE A 151 4.16 6.64 -20.06
CA ILE A 151 5.23 6.55 -19.05
C ILE A 151 6.23 7.69 -19.18
N GLU A 152 6.63 8.04 -20.42
CA GLU A 152 7.50 9.18 -20.69
C GLU A 152 6.94 10.45 -20.02
N TRP A 153 5.67 10.77 -20.28
CA TRP A 153 5.01 11.97 -19.76
C TRP A 153 4.68 11.93 -18.27
N THR A 154 4.40 10.75 -17.71
CA THR A 154 4.32 10.58 -16.25
C THR A 154 5.65 10.97 -15.61
N MET A 155 6.78 10.57 -16.20
CA MET A 155 8.11 10.84 -15.65
C MET A 155 8.56 12.28 -15.85
N SER A 156 8.46 12.79 -17.08
CA SER A 156 8.81 14.17 -17.47
C SER A 156 7.99 14.58 -18.69
N ASN A 157 7.35 15.74 -18.65
CA ASN A 157 6.56 16.25 -19.78
C ASN A 157 6.92 17.71 -20.12
N PRO A 158 6.51 18.20 -21.31
CA PRO A 158 6.81 19.56 -21.76
C PRO A 158 6.24 20.65 -20.85
N ASP A 159 5.17 20.35 -20.11
CA ASP A 159 4.46 21.30 -19.25
C ASP A 159 5.07 21.39 -17.83
N GLY A 160 6.10 20.58 -17.53
CA GLY A 160 6.91 20.73 -16.33
C GLY A 160 6.41 20.01 -15.08
N TYR A 161 5.37 19.19 -15.17
CA TYR A 161 4.75 18.54 -14.01
C TYR A 161 4.94 17.01 -13.95
N GLY A 162 5.91 16.46 -14.68
CA GLY A 162 6.28 15.05 -14.54
C GLY A 162 6.88 14.76 -13.17
N LEU A 163 6.82 13.50 -12.71
CA LEU A 163 7.29 13.12 -11.37
C LEU A 163 8.75 13.52 -11.12
N LYS A 164 9.64 13.35 -12.10
CA LYS A 164 11.07 13.71 -11.98
C LYS A 164 11.31 15.23 -12.00
N GLN A 165 10.33 16.00 -12.44
CA GLN A 165 10.37 17.46 -12.43
C GLN A 165 9.83 18.00 -11.08
N LEU A 166 8.90 17.29 -10.44
CA LEU A 166 8.27 17.70 -9.18
C LEU A 166 8.97 17.15 -7.93
N PHE A 167 9.54 15.94 -7.99
CA PHE A 167 10.02 15.20 -6.81
C PHE A 167 11.44 14.67 -7.01
N LYS A 168 12.20 14.60 -5.90
CA LYS A 168 13.59 14.12 -5.92
C LYS A 168 13.72 12.60 -5.86
N ASN A 169 12.85 11.92 -5.10
CA ASN A 169 12.97 10.48 -4.87
C ASN A 169 11.92 9.69 -5.68
N VAL A 170 12.06 9.75 -7.00
CA VAL A 170 11.24 8.97 -7.94
C VAL A 170 11.84 7.57 -8.11
N GLY A 171 11.01 6.54 -7.94
CA GLY A 171 11.36 5.14 -8.08
C GLY A 171 11.32 4.60 -9.51
N THR A 172 11.76 3.36 -9.68
CA THR A 172 11.65 2.58 -10.94
C THR A 172 10.51 1.56 -10.90
N SER A 173 9.61 1.69 -9.92
CA SER A 173 8.40 0.89 -9.81
C SER A 173 7.26 1.52 -10.59
N TYR A 174 6.31 0.69 -11.01
CA TYR A 174 5.07 1.12 -11.66
C TYR A 174 3.86 0.40 -11.08
N ARG A 175 2.80 1.16 -10.77
CA ARG A 175 1.50 0.66 -10.33
C ARG A 175 0.49 0.88 -11.47
N PRO A 176 0.07 -0.18 -12.20
CA PRO A 176 -0.91 -0.05 -13.27
C PRO A 176 -2.28 0.40 -12.74
N GLN A 177 -3.09 1.07 -13.58
CA GLN A 177 -4.45 1.43 -13.18
C GLN A 177 -5.28 0.17 -12.91
N GLU A 178 -5.99 0.16 -11.78
CA GLU A 178 -6.73 -1.00 -11.27
C GLU A 178 -5.90 -2.29 -11.28
N MET A 179 -4.57 -2.16 -11.10
CA MET A 179 -3.61 -3.28 -11.14
C MET A 179 -3.62 -4.13 -12.43
N TYR A 180 -4.22 -3.65 -13.53
CA TYR A 180 -4.27 -4.41 -14.77
C TYR A 180 -2.93 -4.39 -15.49
N HIS A 181 -2.44 -5.59 -15.77
CA HIS A 181 -1.23 -5.84 -16.51
C HIS A 181 -1.51 -6.75 -17.71
N ALA A 182 -0.92 -6.44 -18.86
CA ALA A 182 -0.99 -7.27 -20.05
C ALA A 182 0.33 -7.99 -20.30
N SER A 183 0.26 -9.21 -20.86
CA SER A 183 1.40 -10.12 -20.99
C SER A 183 2.56 -9.57 -21.82
N ASN A 184 2.31 -8.65 -22.74
CA ASN A 184 3.33 -7.99 -23.55
C ASN A 184 4.04 -6.82 -22.85
N GLN A 185 3.53 -6.34 -21.71
CA GLN A 185 4.00 -5.10 -21.09
C GLN A 185 5.33 -5.23 -20.36
N ASN A 186 5.76 -6.44 -19.96
CA ASN A 186 7.06 -6.63 -19.28
C ASN A 186 8.21 -6.02 -20.10
N ARG A 187 8.19 -6.23 -21.42
CA ARG A 187 9.18 -5.64 -22.33
C ARG A 187 9.07 -4.12 -22.40
N TRP A 188 7.84 -3.61 -22.50
CA TRP A 188 7.59 -2.16 -22.68
C TRP A 188 7.94 -1.36 -21.42
N LEU A 189 7.66 -1.93 -20.24
CA LEU A 189 8.06 -1.36 -18.95
C LEU A 189 9.59 -1.20 -18.88
N LYS A 190 10.34 -2.26 -19.20
CA LYS A 190 11.82 -2.19 -19.26
C LYS A 190 12.32 -1.14 -20.24
N GLU A 191 11.73 -1.07 -21.44
CA GLU A 191 12.07 -0.08 -22.46
C GLU A 191 11.82 1.36 -21.97
N ALA A 192 10.81 1.56 -21.12
CA ALA A 192 10.52 2.83 -20.47
C ALA A 192 11.37 3.10 -19.21
N GLY A 193 12.29 2.21 -18.85
CA GLY A 193 13.12 2.34 -17.64
C GLY A 193 12.39 1.99 -16.33
N ILE A 194 11.28 1.24 -16.41
CA ILE A 194 10.59 0.66 -15.27
C ILE A 194 11.12 -0.76 -15.05
N GLU A 195 11.49 -1.05 -13.81
CA GLU A 195 12.13 -2.32 -13.43
C GLU A 195 11.18 -3.22 -12.62
N ASN A 196 10.20 -2.61 -11.93
CA ASN A 196 9.37 -3.28 -10.96
C ASN A 196 7.89 -2.96 -11.17
N LEU A 197 7.02 -3.95 -10.93
CA LEU A 197 5.58 -3.82 -10.94
C LEU A 197 5.03 -3.98 -9.54
N ILE A 198 4.03 -3.18 -9.19
CA ILE A 198 3.21 -3.37 -7.99
C ILE A 198 1.88 -3.95 -8.46
N LEU A 199 1.52 -5.13 -7.95
CA LEU A 199 0.29 -5.83 -8.31
C LEU A 199 -0.36 -6.40 -7.06
N PHE A 200 -1.69 -6.45 -7.02
CA PHE A 200 -2.39 -7.02 -5.88
C PHE A 200 -2.33 -8.55 -5.84
N TYR A 201 -1.77 -9.06 -4.76
CA TYR A 201 -2.04 -10.40 -4.23
C TYR A 201 -2.99 -10.27 -3.02
N ALA A 202 -4.17 -9.71 -3.31
CA ALA A 202 -5.19 -9.29 -2.34
C ALA A 202 -6.45 -10.16 -2.41
N ALA A 203 -7.34 -10.06 -1.42
CA ALA A 203 -8.68 -10.68 -1.50
C ALA A 203 -9.68 -9.87 -2.35
N CYS A 204 -9.31 -8.66 -2.78
CA CYS A 204 -10.11 -7.85 -3.69
C CYS A 204 -10.15 -8.48 -5.09
N ALA A 205 -11.24 -9.17 -5.42
CA ALA A 205 -11.28 -10.12 -6.53
C ALA A 205 -11.07 -9.53 -7.95
N PHE A 206 -11.36 -8.25 -8.18
CA PHE A 206 -11.31 -7.67 -9.53
C PHE A 206 -9.92 -7.16 -9.94
N ASP A 207 -9.08 -6.77 -8.97
CA ASP A 207 -7.74 -6.22 -9.21
C ASP A 207 -6.60 -7.18 -8.87
N THR A 208 -6.93 -8.36 -8.34
CA THR A 208 -5.93 -9.31 -7.82
C THR A 208 -5.51 -10.31 -8.89
N PHE A 209 -4.21 -10.60 -8.95
CA PHE A 209 -3.70 -11.65 -9.84
C PHE A 209 -3.77 -13.05 -9.20
N SER A 210 -4.08 -13.15 -7.91
CA SER A 210 -4.07 -14.41 -7.15
C SER A 210 -4.97 -15.54 -7.70
N PRO A 211 -6.13 -15.28 -8.34
CA PRO A 211 -6.97 -16.32 -8.94
C PRO A 211 -6.38 -16.94 -10.20
N PHE A 212 -5.38 -16.29 -10.82
CA PHE A 212 -4.79 -16.70 -12.09
C PHE A 212 -3.49 -17.49 -11.93
N ILE A 213 -3.02 -17.67 -10.70
CA ILE A 213 -1.76 -18.37 -10.40
C ILE A 213 -1.94 -19.39 -9.28
N ALA A 214 -0.94 -20.28 -9.11
CA ALA A 214 -0.90 -21.14 -7.94
C ALA A 214 -0.75 -20.30 -6.65
N PRO A 215 -1.31 -20.75 -5.51
CA PRO A 215 -1.13 -20.07 -4.24
C PRO A 215 0.35 -19.90 -3.89
N LEU A 216 0.75 -18.65 -3.63
CA LEU A 216 2.12 -18.30 -3.25
C LEU A 216 2.36 -18.70 -1.80
N SER A 217 3.57 -19.15 -1.46
CA SER A 217 4.03 -19.31 -0.09
C SER A 217 4.08 -17.96 0.66
N TRP A 218 4.35 -17.99 1.96
CA TRP A 218 4.56 -16.76 2.74
C TRP A 218 5.74 -15.95 2.25
N GLU A 219 6.83 -16.63 1.89
CA GLU A 219 8.02 -15.95 1.40
C GLU A 219 7.76 -15.31 0.04
N GLU A 220 7.01 -15.94 -0.86
CA GLU A 220 6.70 -15.38 -2.18
C GLU A 220 5.69 -14.23 -2.09
N ARG A 221 4.62 -14.36 -1.30
CA ARG A 221 3.57 -13.32 -1.24
C ARG A 221 4.00 -12.06 -0.48
N LEU A 222 5.05 -12.14 0.34
CA LEU A 222 5.57 -11.03 1.17
C LEU A 222 7.00 -10.61 0.76
N ASN A 223 7.44 -10.95 -0.44
CA ASN A 223 8.71 -10.50 -1.00
C ASN A 223 8.58 -10.24 -2.50
N PRO A 224 9.58 -9.60 -3.13
CA PRO A 224 9.59 -9.46 -4.56
C PRO A 224 9.69 -10.85 -5.21
N ILE A 225 8.96 -11.04 -6.31
CA ILE A 225 8.97 -12.26 -7.12
C ILE A 225 9.30 -11.92 -8.57
N THR A 226 9.71 -12.91 -9.34
CA THR A 226 10.02 -12.75 -10.77
C THR A 226 8.85 -13.27 -11.58
N MET A 227 8.08 -12.37 -12.17
CA MET A 227 6.98 -12.76 -13.05
C MET A 227 7.46 -12.82 -14.50
N LYS A 228 7.14 -13.91 -15.18
CA LYS A 228 7.29 -14.07 -16.63
C LYS A 228 5.93 -14.25 -17.28
N THR A 229 5.81 -13.81 -18.52
CA THR A 229 4.61 -14.01 -19.32
C THR A 229 4.92 -14.98 -20.45
N THR A 230 3.94 -15.81 -20.81
CA THR A 230 4.09 -16.84 -21.85
C THR A 230 4.41 -16.26 -23.23
N GLU A 231 4.03 -15.01 -23.49
CA GLU A 231 4.09 -14.36 -24.79
C GLU A 231 5.44 -13.71 -25.07
N THR A 232 6.14 -13.26 -24.03
CA THR A 232 7.42 -12.56 -24.20
C THR A 232 8.60 -13.27 -23.56
N ASP A 233 8.36 -14.17 -22.60
CA ASP A 233 9.35 -14.74 -21.67
C ASP A 233 10.23 -13.69 -20.96
N GLU A 234 9.85 -12.41 -21.04
CA GLU A 234 10.59 -11.31 -20.42
C GLU A 234 10.27 -11.27 -18.92
N PRO A 235 11.26 -11.45 -18.03
CA PRO A 235 11.02 -11.40 -16.60
C PRO A 235 10.84 -9.96 -16.14
N ILE A 236 9.96 -9.72 -15.18
CA ILE A 236 9.88 -8.45 -14.44
C ILE A 236 9.77 -8.75 -12.94
N THR A 237 10.32 -7.87 -12.11
CA THR A 237 10.12 -7.96 -10.67
C THR A 237 8.71 -7.52 -10.34
N VAL A 238 7.97 -8.31 -9.57
CA VAL A 238 6.68 -7.93 -9.01
C VAL A 238 6.84 -7.79 -7.50
N LEU A 239 6.29 -6.72 -6.95
CA LEU A 239 6.07 -6.49 -5.53
C LEU A 239 4.59 -6.79 -5.24
N PRO A 240 4.27 -7.96 -4.67
CA PRO A 240 2.90 -8.30 -4.33
C PRO A 240 2.41 -7.40 -3.21
N ALA A 241 1.34 -6.65 -3.48
CA ALA A 241 0.67 -5.82 -2.49
C ALA A 241 -0.63 -6.47 -2.03
N MET A 242 -1.08 -6.11 -0.83
CA MET A 242 -2.41 -6.40 -0.32
C MET A 242 -3.16 -5.10 -0.04
N SER A 243 -4.48 -5.18 -0.03
CA SER A 243 -5.34 -4.06 0.35
C SER A 243 -5.31 -3.86 1.87
N THR A 244 -5.57 -2.64 2.34
CA THR A 244 -5.78 -2.40 3.78
C THR A 244 -6.93 -3.22 4.36
N ILE A 245 -7.92 -3.60 3.54
CA ILE A 245 -9.05 -4.42 4.01
C ILE A 245 -8.65 -5.88 4.27
N ASP A 246 -7.58 -6.36 3.63
CA ASP A 246 -7.08 -7.72 3.83
C ASP A 246 -6.58 -7.94 5.26
N LEU A 247 -6.24 -6.87 5.99
CA LEU A 247 -5.85 -6.93 7.39
C LEU A 247 -6.92 -7.54 8.30
N VAL A 248 -8.19 -7.48 7.90
CA VAL A 248 -9.30 -8.13 8.63
C VAL A 248 -9.09 -9.64 8.70
N ASN A 249 -8.55 -10.26 7.64
CA ASN A 249 -8.26 -11.70 7.61
C ASN A 249 -7.16 -12.10 8.62
N TYR A 250 -6.39 -11.13 9.09
CA TYR A 250 -5.31 -11.30 10.07
C TYR A 250 -5.62 -10.64 11.41
N VAL A 251 -6.88 -10.21 11.61
CA VAL A 251 -7.35 -9.37 12.72
C VAL A 251 -6.77 -7.95 12.70
N SER A 252 -5.46 -7.77 12.51
CA SER A 252 -4.80 -6.47 12.41
C SER A 252 -3.43 -6.56 11.75
N LEU A 253 -2.86 -5.41 11.37
CA LEU A 253 -1.46 -5.34 10.94
C LEU A 253 -0.50 -5.84 12.04
N GLU A 254 -0.72 -5.45 13.30
CA GLU A 254 0.10 -5.89 14.42
C GLU A 254 0.12 -7.42 14.54
N ASN A 255 -1.05 -8.06 14.45
CA ASN A 255 -1.16 -9.51 14.52
C ASN A 255 -0.47 -10.20 13.34
N LEU A 256 -0.59 -9.67 12.12
CA LEU A 256 0.14 -10.18 10.96
C LEU A 256 1.66 -10.06 11.17
N MET A 257 2.15 -8.91 11.64
CA MET A 257 3.58 -8.72 11.94
C MET A 257 4.08 -9.72 12.99
N ILE A 258 3.31 -9.95 14.05
CA ILE A 258 3.65 -10.92 15.10
C ILE A 258 3.66 -12.35 14.54
N ASP A 259 2.71 -12.72 13.68
CA ASP A 259 2.69 -14.04 13.05
C ASP A 259 3.93 -14.24 12.17
N MET A 260 4.28 -13.26 11.33
CA MET A 260 5.48 -13.31 10.51
C MET A 260 6.74 -13.41 11.35
N ARG A 261 6.81 -12.65 12.46
CA ARG A 261 7.93 -12.75 13.39
C ARG A 261 8.03 -14.14 14.02
N ARG A 262 6.90 -14.75 14.41
CA ARG A 262 6.89 -16.12 14.95
C ARG A 262 7.42 -17.14 13.93
N ARG A 263 7.00 -17.01 12.66
CA ARG A 263 7.48 -17.86 11.55
C ARG A 263 8.97 -17.67 11.26
N GLN A 264 9.49 -16.44 11.38
CA GLN A 264 10.93 -16.18 11.29
C GLN A 264 11.70 -16.87 12.44
N MET A 265 11.20 -16.75 13.67
CA MET A 265 11.84 -17.33 14.86
C MET A 265 11.76 -18.86 14.90
N SER A 266 10.77 -19.48 14.26
CA SER A 266 10.66 -20.93 14.11
C SER A 266 11.51 -21.49 12.96
N GLY A 267 12.04 -20.62 12.09
CA GLY A 267 12.77 -21.01 10.89
C GLY A 267 11.88 -21.42 9.71
N GLU A 268 10.57 -21.21 9.81
CA GLU A 268 9.61 -21.40 8.70
C GLU A 268 9.84 -20.37 7.60
N ILE A 269 10.10 -19.11 7.99
CA ILE A 269 10.54 -18.03 7.11
C ILE A 269 12.00 -17.73 7.42
N LYS A 270 12.86 -17.70 6.40
CA LYS A 270 14.32 -17.58 6.59
C LYS A 270 14.89 -16.26 6.06
N ARG A 271 14.01 -15.32 5.71
CA ARG A 271 14.35 -14.04 5.08
C ARG A 271 13.62 -12.88 5.76
N ASN A 272 14.00 -11.66 5.39
CA ASN A 272 13.13 -10.53 5.68
C ASN A 272 11.82 -10.72 4.90
N VAL A 273 10.76 -10.11 5.40
CA VAL A 273 9.47 -10.06 4.72
C VAL A 273 8.94 -8.64 4.76
N VAL A 274 8.15 -8.27 3.76
CA VAL A 274 7.43 -6.99 3.72
C VAL A 274 5.94 -7.24 3.66
N ILE A 275 5.20 -6.62 4.58
CA ILE A 275 3.76 -6.48 4.46
C ILE A 275 3.54 -5.22 3.63
N HIS A 276 3.24 -5.41 2.35
CA HIS A 276 3.05 -4.33 1.38
C HIS A 276 1.57 -3.99 1.29
N LEU A 277 1.16 -2.92 1.96
CA LEU A 277 -0.18 -2.37 1.87
C LEU A 277 -0.23 -1.38 0.70
N ASN A 278 -1.21 -1.50 -0.20
CA ASN A 278 -1.53 -0.48 -1.19
C ASN A 278 -3.04 -0.27 -1.24
N MET A 279 -3.47 0.99 -1.32
CA MET A 279 -4.86 1.39 -1.42
C MET A 279 -4.94 2.82 -1.94
N ASP A 280 -6.07 3.19 -2.53
CA ASP A 280 -6.39 4.55 -2.93
C ASP A 280 -6.14 5.53 -1.79
N ALA A 281 -5.50 6.65 -2.10
CA ALA A 281 -5.00 7.61 -1.12
C ALA A 281 -6.14 8.39 -0.44
N ASP A 282 -7.34 8.36 -1.02
CA ASP A 282 -8.58 8.91 -0.48
C ASP A 282 -9.36 7.89 0.38
N ALA A 283 -8.88 6.65 0.52
CA ALA A 283 -9.60 5.63 1.24
C ALA A 283 -9.80 6.01 2.72
N LEU A 284 -11.04 5.80 3.20
CA LEU A 284 -11.42 6.00 4.60
C LEU A 284 -10.59 5.18 5.59
N SER A 285 -9.96 4.09 5.13
CA SER A 285 -9.07 3.25 5.95
C SER A 285 -7.80 3.96 6.41
N TRP A 286 -7.43 5.10 5.80
CA TRP A 286 -6.33 5.93 6.27
C TRP A 286 -6.72 6.85 7.43
N GLU A 287 -8.02 7.12 7.58
CA GLU A 287 -8.58 7.93 8.66
C GLU A 287 -9.10 7.07 9.82
N PRO A 288 -9.17 7.63 11.04
CA PRO A 288 -9.82 6.94 12.14
C PRO A 288 -11.32 6.80 11.87
N LEU A 289 -11.80 5.55 11.76
CA LEU A 289 -13.23 5.23 11.54
C LEU A 289 -14.12 5.65 12.70
N VAL A 290 -13.54 5.75 13.91
CA VAL A 290 -14.21 6.18 15.13
C VAL A 290 -13.37 7.23 15.83
N LYS A 291 -13.97 8.25 16.43
CA LYS A 291 -13.21 9.33 17.13
C LYS A 291 -12.66 8.91 18.49
N SER A 292 -13.25 7.88 19.11
CA SER A 292 -12.87 7.46 20.46
C SER A 292 -11.56 6.67 20.44
N ARG A 293 -10.50 7.24 21.02
CA ARG A 293 -9.21 6.57 21.25
C ARG A 293 -9.37 5.24 21.99
N THR A 294 -10.32 5.16 22.92
CA THR A 294 -10.61 3.92 23.64
C THR A 294 -11.15 2.85 22.70
N VAL A 295 -12.10 3.20 21.82
CA VAL A 295 -12.61 2.23 20.84
C VAL A 295 -11.50 1.83 19.87
N GLN A 296 -10.70 2.78 19.39
CA GLN A 296 -9.54 2.49 18.53
C GLN A 296 -8.56 1.51 19.17
N SER A 297 -8.32 1.61 20.48
CA SER A 297 -7.42 0.68 21.18
C SER A 297 -8.00 -0.72 21.40
N LEU A 298 -9.32 -0.87 21.30
CA LEU A 298 -10.02 -2.14 21.56
C LEU A 298 -10.44 -2.85 20.27
N VAL A 299 -10.69 -2.09 19.21
CA VAL A 299 -11.18 -2.59 17.92
C VAL A 299 -10.13 -2.31 16.86
N PRO A 300 -9.38 -3.32 16.41
CA PRO A 300 -8.34 -3.12 15.40
C PRO A 300 -8.87 -2.61 14.06
N ASN A 301 -7.98 -2.03 13.26
CA ASN A 301 -8.25 -1.42 11.96
C ASN A 301 -9.23 -0.24 12.02
N THR A 302 -9.30 0.47 13.15
CA THR A 302 -10.18 1.64 13.31
C THR A 302 -9.43 2.94 13.61
N GLY A 303 -8.12 2.87 13.87
CA GLY A 303 -7.26 4.03 14.10
C GLY A 303 -6.59 4.59 12.83
N GLY A 304 -6.84 3.98 11.68
CA GLY A 304 -6.32 4.41 10.38
C GLY A 304 -4.79 4.34 10.27
N LEU A 305 -4.19 5.28 9.55
CA LEU A 305 -2.74 5.35 9.35
C LEU A 305 -1.96 5.47 10.68
N GLN A 306 -2.53 6.13 11.69
CA GLN A 306 -1.86 6.25 12.99
C GLN A 306 -1.70 4.88 13.67
N GLU A 307 -2.68 3.98 13.53
CA GLU A 307 -2.60 2.62 14.07
C GLU A 307 -1.46 1.82 13.42
N ILE A 308 -1.25 2.01 12.11
CA ILE A 308 -0.14 1.41 11.37
C ILE A 308 1.20 1.93 11.89
N ILE A 309 1.35 3.25 12.02
CA ILE A 309 2.56 3.90 12.56
C ILE A 309 2.87 3.38 13.96
N ASP A 310 1.88 3.36 14.85
CA ASP A 310 2.05 2.94 16.23
C ASP A 310 2.45 1.46 16.32
N SER A 311 1.83 0.61 15.49
CA SER A 311 2.12 -0.83 15.45
C SER A 311 3.57 -1.12 15.04
N VAL A 312 4.08 -0.46 13.99
CA VAL A 312 5.44 -0.69 13.50
C VAL A 312 6.48 -0.19 14.53
N ASN A 313 6.25 0.98 15.13
CA ASN A 313 7.18 1.57 16.08
C ASN A 313 7.22 0.85 17.45
N LYS A 314 6.26 -0.03 17.73
CA LYS A 314 6.23 -0.84 18.97
C LYS A 314 7.35 -1.88 19.03
N TYR A 315 7.91 -2.29 17.89
CA TYR A 315 8.85 -3.41 17.80
C TYR A 315 10.18 -3.04 17.16
N LYS A 316 11.29 -3.43 17.81
CA LYS A 316 12.66 -3.21 17.27
C LYS A 316 12.97 -4.01 16.00
N TRP A 317 12.28 -5.14 15.80
CA TRP A 317 12.41 -6.01 14.62
C TRP A 317 11.47 -5.61 13.48
N ALA A 318 10.65 -4.56 13.66
CA ALA A 318 9.80 -4.01 12.63
C ALA A 318 10.36 -2.69 12.10
N ASP A 319 10.13 -2.42 10.81
CA ASP A 319 10.56 -1.18 10.17
C ASP A 319 9.61 -0.76 9.04
N PHE A 320 9.64 0.53 8.71
CA PHE A 320 9.05 1.01 7.46
C PHE A 320 10.05 0.88 6.31
N THR A 321 9.54 0.73 5.10
CA THR A 321 10.35 0.73 3.86
C THR A 321 9.53 1.28 2.69
N THR A 322 10.21 1.54 1.57
CA THR A 322 9.63 1.87 0.27
C THR A 322 10.02 0.79 -0.75
N PRO A 323 9.40 0.72 -1.94
CA PRO A 323 9.78 -0.23 -2.99
C PRO A 323 11.29 -0.28 -3.25
N LYS A 324 11.91 0.88 -3.52
CA LYS A 324 13.34 1.04 -3.80
C LYS A 324 14.22 0.60 -2.63
N GLU A 325 13.85 0.96 -1.41
CA GLU A 325 14.62 0.57 -0.22
C GLU A 325 14.55 -0.94 0.02
N TYR A 326 13.37 -1.55 -0.13
CA TYR A 326 13.19 -2.98 0.12
C TYR A 326 13.88 -3.85 -0.92
N LEU A 327 13.82 -3.44 -2.19
CA LEU A 327 14.52 -4.12 -3.30
C LEU A 327 16.06 -4.08 -3.16
N ALA A 328 16.59 -3.11 -2.40
CA ALA A 328 18.01 -3.09 -2.04
C ALA A 328 18.37 -4.10 -0.93
N ILE A 329 17.38 -4.55 -0.15
CA ILE A 329 17.54 -5.49 0.96
C ILE A 329 17.29 -6.94 0.49
N GLU A 330 16.17 -7.18 -0.17
CA GLU A 330 15.76 -8.52 -0.62
C GLU A 330 15.69 -8.60 -2.14
N LYS A 331 16.37 -9.61 -2.70
CA LYS A 331 16.30 -9.90 -4.14
C LYS A 331 15.05 -10.69 -4.50
N PRO A 332 14.51 -10.49 -5.72
CA PRO A 332 13.35 -11.24 -6.20
C PRO A 332 13.55 -12.74 -6.15
N GLN A 333 12.52 -13.46 -5.72
CA GLN A 333 12.46 -14.90 -5.80
C GLN A 333 12.15 -15.30 -7.24
N LYS A 334 12.76 -16.40 -7.70
CA LYS A 334 12.39 -16.98 -9.00
C LYS A 334 11.12 -17.78 -8.78
N THR A 335 10.05 -17.32 -9.38
CA THR A 335 8.74 -18.00 -9.43
C THR A 335 8.51 -18.59 -10.80
#